data_AF-H1XZU9-F1
#
_entry.id   AF-H1XZU9-F1
#
_cell.length_a   1.000
_cell.length_b   1.000
_cell.length_c   1.000
_cell.angle_alpha   90.00
_cell.angle_beta   90.00
_cell.angle_gamma   90.00
#
_symmetry.space_group_name_H-M   'P 1'
#
loop_
_entity.id
_entity.type
_entity.pdbx_description
1 polymer ?
#
loop_
_entity_poly.entity_id
_entity_poly.type
_entity_poly.pdbx_seq_one_letter_code
_entity_poly.pdbx_strand_id
1 'polypeptide(L)'
;MIFNNHLTIFDIEIVIFEKLDSYKKQIGLYKCTCAVVAILLCCVALLAKAQNQDFVLKGVVLKSGSNQRISKVLVANLNNGAIVTTDDLGIFQIKCVKGDSLLFRQKDFADQKIGIITENTLMVYMQSVINLNQVDIKGVTKKQEMQEVMKQYNSQGIYNNGKATVGSVVSSPLNGLYDLLGGGPKHARRFQRYSSSELENAEVDKRFNKSIVGKITGLKDEELTKFVESYKPSYPDLKGWNDYDLINYIKKSFKDYQDNGLRPGLQKLN
;
A
#
# COMPACT_ATOMS: atom_id res chain seq x y z
N MET A 1 96.98 -3.16 55.47
CA MET A 1 95.58 -2.88 55.90
C MET A 1 94.61 -2.86 54.70
N ILE A 2 94.79 -3.74 53.70
CA ILE A 2 94.06 -3.66 52.41
C ILE A 2 93.16 -4.89 52.15
N PHE A 3 93.34 -6.00 52.89
CA PHE A 3 92.62 -7.26 52.62
C PHE A 3 91.18 -7.35 53.16
N ASN A 4 90.77 -6.53 54.14
CA ASN A 4 89.42 -6.62 54.72
C ASN A 4 88.33 -5.87 53.95
N ASN A 5 88.66 -4.81 53.20
CA ASN A 5 87.68 -4.07 52.39
C ASN A 5 87.37 -4.77 51.05
N HIS A 6 88.21 -5.71 50.62
CA HIS A 6 87.99 -6.41 49.35
C HIS A 6 87.01 -7.58 49.52
N LEU A 7 86.96 -8.22 50.69
CA LEU A 7 85.95 -9.25 51.00
C LEU A 7 84.54 -8.64 51.10
N THR A 8 84.39 -7.47 51.72
CA THR A 8 83.07 -6.85 51.89
C THR A 8 82.43 -6.40 50.58
N ILE A 9 83.23 -5.98 49.59
CA ILE A 9 82.72 -5.62 48.26
C ILE A 9 82.25 -6.88 47.50
N PHE A 10 83.01 -7.97 47.54
CA PHE A 10 82.61 -9.24 46.92
C PHE A 10 81.34 -9.81 47.56
N ASP A 11 81.21 -9.75 48.89
CA ASP A 11 79.99 -10.19 49.59
C ASP A 11 78.77 -9.34 49.21
N ILE A 12 78.95 -8.02 49.03
CA ILE A 12 77.89 -7.11 48.57
C ILE A 12 77.47 -7.42 47.12
N GLU A 13 78.43 -7.68 46.22
CA GLU A 13 78.14 -8.06 44.84
C GLU A 13 77.35 -9.38 44.75
N ILE A 14 77.69 -10.37 45.58
CA ILE A 14 76.98 -11.66 45.65
C ILE A 14 75.54 -11.45 46.13
N VAL A 15 75.33 -10.68 47.21
CA VAL A 15 73.97 -10.39 47.73
C VAL A 15 73.13 -9.59 46.72
N ILE A 16 73.74 -8.66 45.98
CA ILE A 16 73.05 -7.93 44.91
C ILE A 16 72.69 -8.87 43.76
N PHE A 17 73.59 -9.78 43.37
CA PHE A 17 73.35 -10.77 42.33
C PHE A 17 72.21 -11.74 42.70
N GLU A 18 72.19 -12.27 43.92
CA GLU A 18 71.11 -13.13 44.42
C GLU A 18 69.76 -12.41 44.46
N LYS A 19 69.72 -11.13 44.90
CA LYS A 19 68.51 -10.31 44.86
C LYS A 19 68.04 -10.03 43.43
N LEU A 20 68.96 -9.79 42.50
CA LEU A 20 68.65 -9.58 41.08
C LEU A 20 68.08 -10.85 40.44
N ASP A 21 68.62 -12.02 40.77
CA ASP A 21 68.11 -13.30 40.27
C ASP A 21 66.73 -13.62 40.86
N SER A 22 66.54 -13.38 42.17
CA SER A 22 65.23 -13.48 42.83
C SER A 22 64.20 -12.54 42.20
N TYR A 23 64.57 -11.29 41.90
CA TYR A 23 63.68 -10.30 41.27
C TYR A 23 63.33 -10.67 39.83
N LYS A 24 64.31 -11.15 39.04
CA LYS A 24 64.07 -11.67 37.68
C LYS A 24 63.13 -12.88 37.70
N LYS A 25 63.30 -13.80 38.66
CA LYS A 25 62.43 -14.96 38.87
C LYS A 25 61.01 -14.53 39.25
N GLN A 26 60.86 -13.50 40.09
CA GLN A 26 59.56 -12.93 40.48
C GLN A 26 58.85 -12.28 39.28
N ILE A 27 59.57 -11.49 38.47
CA ILE A 27 59.03 -10.91 37.22
C ILE A 27 58.60 -12.00 36.23
N GLY A 28 59.41 -13.05 36.09
CA GLY A 28 59.07 -14.22 35.27
C GLY A 28 57.78 -14.89 35.74
N LEU A 29 57.62 -15.06 37.06
CA LEU A 29 56.43 -15.64 37.68
C LEU A 29 55.19 -14.77 37.42
N TYR A 30 55.27 -13.44 37.60
CA TYR A 30 54.15 -12.53 37.32
C TYR A 30 53.74 -12.56 35.84
N LYS A 31 54.72 -12.60 34.92
CA LYS A 31 54.45 -12.75 33.47
C LYS A 31 53.72 -14.06 33.16
N CYS A 32 54.14 -15.17 33.77
CA CYS A 32 53.46 -16.46 33.63
C CYS A 32 52.03 -16.40 34.19
N THR A 33 51.82 -15.81 35.38
CA THR A 33 50.48 -15.67 35.95
C THR A 33 49.56 -14.79 35.10
N CYS A 34 50.07 -13.68 34.57
CA CYS A 34 49.30 -12.81 33.68
C CYS A 34 48.95 -13.53 32.36
N ALA A 35 49.88 -14.31 31.80
CA ALA A 35 49.62 -15.12 30.61
C ALA A 35 48.53 -16.17 30.86
N VAL A 36 48.58 -16.88 32.00
CA VAL A 36 47.55 -17.87 32.38
C VAL A 36 46.19 -17.20 32.57
N VAL A 37 46.13 -16.06 33.25
CA VAL A 37 44.87 -15.30 33.44
C VAL A 37 44.33 -14.80 32.10
N ALA A 38 45.18 -14.33 31.20
CA ALA A 38 44.79 -13.89 29.86
C ALA A 38 44.25 -15.06 29.01
N ILE A 39 44.90 -16.23 29.07
CA ILE A 39 44.42 -17.45 28.40
C ILE A 39 43.07 -17.88 28.97
N LEU A 40 42.91 -17.85 30.30
CA LEU A 40 41.66 -18.24 30.95
C LEU A 40 40.52 -17.27 30.61
N LEU A 41 40.77 -15.95 30.59
CA LEU A 41 39.82 -14.95 30.11
C LEU A 41 39.45 -15.16 28.63
N CYS A 42 40.42 -15.51 27.78
CA CYS A 42 40.19 -15.82 26.38
C CYS A 42 39.31 -17.08 26.23
N CYS A 43 39.57 -18.15 26.99
CA CYS A 43 38.77 -19.36 26.99
C CYS A 43 37.33 -19.10 27.44
N VAL A 44 37.12 -18.29 28.48
CA VAL A 44 35.76 -17.90 28.94
C VAL A 44 35.02 -17.09 27.86
N ALA A 45 35.71 -16.19 27.16
CA ALA A 45 35.13 -15.44 26.06
C ALA A 45 34.72 -16.32 24.86
N LEU A 46 35.50 -17.36 24.57
CA LEU A 46 35.18 -18.34 23.52
C LEU A 46 33.95 -19.20 23.90
N LEU A 47 33.82 -19.57 25.17
CA LEU A 47 32.65 -20.32 25.67
C LEU A 47 31.36 -19.50 25.64
N ALA A 48 31.43 -18.17 25.84
CA ALA A 48 30.26 -17.29 25.75
C ALA A 48 29.65 -17.26 24.33
N LYS A 49 30.48 -17.36 23.28
CA LYS A 49 29.99 -17.43 21.89
C LYS A 49 29.38 -18.78 21.51
N ALA A 50 29.69 -19.85 22.25
CA ALA A 50 29.18 -21.20 21.98
C ALA A 50 27.73 -21.43 22.47
N GLN A 51 27.17 -20.51 23.27
CA GLN A 51 25.82 -20.66 23.85
C GLN A 51 24.68 -20.42 22.84
N ASN A 52 24.98 -19.85 21.67
CA ASN A 52 24.00 -19.58 20.62
C ASN A 52 24.04 -20.69 19.57
N GLN A 53 23.45 -21.84 19.91
CA GLN A 53 23.31 -22.93 18.94
C GLN A 53 22.10 -22.66 18.03
N ASP A 54 22.35 -22.62 16.73
CA ASP A 54 21.29 -22.56 15.73
C ASP A 54 20.47 -23.85 15.73
N PHE A 55 19.15 -23.72 15.62
CA PHE A 55 18.25 -24.84 15.41
C PHE A 55 17.22 -24.53 14.32
N VAL A 56 16.52 -25.55 13.86
CA VAL A 56 15.44 -25.40 12.87
C VAL A 56 14.11 -25.36 13.61
N LEU A 57 13.54 -24.17 13.71
CA LEU A 57 12.20 -23.98 14.26
C LEU A 57 11.17 -24.42 13.22
N LYS A 58 10.26 -25.29 13.64
CA LYS A 58 9.10 -25.70 12.85
C LYS A 58 7.85 -25.00 13.41
N GLY A 59 6.92 -24.66 12.54
CA GLY A 59 5.67 -24.08 12.99
C GLY A 59 4.57 -24.13 11.95
N VAL A 60 3.37 -23.76 12.37
CA VAL A 60 2.19 -23.64 11.51
C VAL A 60 1.56 -22.26 11.68
N VAL A 61 1.11 -21.68 10.58
CA VAL A 61 0.44 -20.39 10.55
C VAL A 61 -1.06 -20.58 10.33
N LEU A 62 -1.85 -19.93 11.17
CA LEU A 62 -3.30 -20.03 11.27
C LEU A 62 -3.92 -18.63 11.21
N LYS A 63 -5.16 -18.54 10.74
CA LYS A 63 -5.95 -17.32 10.80
C LYS A 63 -6.47 -17.09 12.22
N SER A 64 -6.30 -15.90 12.76
CA SER A 64 -6.86 -15.55 14.07
C SER A 64 -8.40 -15.63 14.02
N GLY A 65 -9.00 -16.31 15.00
CA GLY A 65 -10.44 -16.53 15.08
C GLY A 65 -10.97 -17.72 14.26
N SER A 66 -10.13 -18.46 13.52
CA SER A 66 -10.50 -19.74 12.91
C SER A 66 -9.34 -20.74 12.94
N ASN A 67 -9.63 -22.03 12.76
CA ASN A 67 -8.56 -23.05 12.61
C ASN A 67 -8.08 -23.20 11.16
N GLN A 68 -8.32 -22.18 10.32
CA GLN A 68 -7.89 -22.19 8.92
C GLN A 68 -6.39 -21.94 8.84
N ARG A 69 -5.67 -22.86 8.20
CA ARG A 69 -4.24 -22.72 7.93
C ARG A 69 -3.99 -21.76 6.78
N ILE A 70 -2.89 -21.01 6.85
CA ILE A 70 -2.54 -20.00 5.87
C ILE A 70 -1.25 -20.38 5.14
N SER A 71 -1.35 -20.60 3.82
CA SER A 71 -0.22 -20.87 2.95
C SER A 71 0.40 -19.58 2.40
N LYS A 72 1.63 -19.64 1.89
CA LYS A 72 2.35 -18.51 1.28
C LYS A 72 2.60 -17.32 2.22
N VAL A 73 2.71 -17.56 3.52
CA VAL A 73 3.17 -16.58 4.52
C VAL A 73 4.68 -16.44 4.38
N LEU A 74 5.18 -15.22 4.22
CA LEU A 74 6.60 -14.94 4.28
C LEU A 74 7.04 -14.89 5.75
N VAL A 75 8.02 -15.72 6.11
CA VAL A 75 8.62 -15.80 7.43
C VAL A 75 10.07 -15.34 7.34
N ALA A 76 10.37 -14.19 7.94
CA ALA A 76 11.69 -13.59 7.93
C ALA A 76 12.27 -13.54 9.34
N ASN A 77 13.48 -14.04 9.54
CA ASN A 77 14.24 -13.81 10.76
C ASN A 77 14.96 -12.46 10.65
N LEU A 78 14.62 -11.53 11.53
CA LEU A 78 15.14 -10.16 11.52
C LEU A 78 16.59 -10.06 12.01
N ASN A 79 17.09 -11.09 12.71
CA ASN A 79 18.42 -11.10 13.29
C ASN A 79 19.47 -11.63 12.29
N ASN A 80 19.18 -12.72 11.58
CA ASN A 80 20.11 -13.35 10.64
C ASN A 80 19.73 -13.17 9.15
N GLY A 81 18.57 -12.57 8.86
CA GLY A 81 18.09 -12.31 7.50
C GLY A 81 17.57 -13.53 6.74
N ALA A 82 17.43 -14.69 7.39
CA ALA A 82 16.85 -15.89 6.76
C ALA A 82 15.38 -15.65 6.40
N ILE A 83 14.97 -16.07 5.21
CA ILE A 83 13.60 -15.92 4.72
C ILE A 83 13.11 -17.26 4.19
N VAL A 84 11.93 -17.69 4.62
CA VAL A 84 11.23 -18.87 4.11
C VAL A 84 9.76 -18.54 3.88
N THR A 85 9.05 -19.41 3.18
CA THR A 85 7.62 -19.26 2.90
C THR A 85 6.87 -20.50 3.41
N THR A 86 5.67 -20.33 3.97
CA THR A 86 4.85 -21.48 4.36
C THR A 86 4.38 -22.29 3.15
N ASP A 87 4.29 -23.61 3.33
CA ASP A 87 3.74 -24.54 2.34
C ASP A 87 2.20 -24.44 2.22
N ASP A 88 1.61 -25.29 1.37
CA ASP A 88 0.15 -25.34 1.16
C ASP A 88 -0.62 -25.78 2.41
N LEU A 89 0.05 -26.41 3.38
CA LEU A 89 -0.49 -26.80 4.67
C LEU A 89 -0.22 -25.75 5.76
N GLY A 90 0.33 -24.59 5.41
CA GLY A 90 0.66 -23.49 6.31
C GLY A 90 1.85 -23.76 7.24
N ILE A 91 2.66 -24.77 6.94
CA ILE A 91 3.82 -25.18 7.74
C ILE A 91 5.07 -24.42 7.24
N PHE A 92 5.92 -23.99 8.17
CA PHE A 92 7.24 -23.42 7.87
C PHE A 92 8.34 -24.10 8.68
N GLN A 93 9.56 -24.04 8.15
CA GLN A 93 10.78 -24.47 8.84
C GLN A 93 11.86 -23.42 8.59
N ILE A 94 12.40 -22.81 9.64
CA ILE A 94 13.39 -21.73 9.54
C ILE A 94 14.51 -21.93 10.55
N LYS A 95 15.75 -21.61 10.14
CA LYS A 95 16.93 -21.64 11.02
C LYS A 95 16.99 -20.39 11.89
N CYS A 96 17.01 -20.55 13.20
CA CYS A 96 17.07 -19.44 14.17
C CYS A 96 17.77 -19.84 15.49
N VAL A 97 18.06 -18.85 16.32
CA VAL A 97 18.58 -18.99 17.68
C VAL A 97 17.53 -18.48 18.69
N LYS A 98 17.58 -18.96 19.94
CA LYS A 98 16.78 -18.38 21.02
C LYS A 98 17.13 -16.90 21.20
N GLY A 99 16.12 -16.04 21.25
CA GLY A 99 16.27 -14.58 21.27
C GLY A 99 16.09 -13.92 19.90
N ASP A 100 16.07 -14.69 18.80
CA ASP A 100 15.78 -14.14 17.48
C ASP A 100 14.32 -13.67 17.38
N SER A 101 14.08 -12.70 16.48
CA SER A 101 12.74 -12.22 16.15
C SER A 101 12.34 -12.65 14.75
N LEU A 102 11.22 -13.38 14.65
CA LEU A 102 10.60 -13.72 13.38
C LEU A 102 9.48 -12.73 13.04
N LEU A 103 9.45 -12.29 11.78
CA LEU A 103 8.41 -11.48 11.17
C LEU A 103 7.63 -12.35 10.18
N PHE A 104 6.32 -12.39 10.36
CA PHE A 104 5.37 -13.08 9.49
C PHE A 104 4.60 -12.03 8.71
N ARG A 105 4.63 -12.12 7.38
CA ARG A 105 3.97 -11.17 6.48
C ARG A 105 3.20 -11.90 5.40
N GLN A 106 1.98 -11.45 5.15
CA GLN A 106 1.19 -11.91 4.02
C GLN A 106 0.21 -10.84 3.58
N LYS A 107 -0.16 -10.87 2.31
CA LYS A 107 -1.23 -10.04 1.77
C LYS A 107 -2.54 -10.31 2.53
N ASP A 108 -3.26 -9.24 2.87
CA ASP A 108 -4.58 -9.26 3.55
C ASP A 108 -4.55 -9.78 5.00
N PHE A 109 -3.34 -9.81 5.60
CA PHE A 109 -3.14 -10.09 7.02
C PHE A 109 -2.24 -9.02 7.65
N ALA A 110 -2.43 -8.77 8.95
CA ALA A 110 -1.53 -7.94 9.73
C ALA A 110 -0.17 -8.63 9.90
N ASP A 111 0.90 -7.84 9.80
CA ASP A 111 2.25 -8.31 10.11
C ASP A 111 2.32 -8.77 11.56
N GLN A 112 2.83 -9.97 11.80
CA GLN A 112 3.00 -10.54 13.14
C GLN A 112 4.49 -10.69 13.44
N LYS A 113 4.95 -10.16 14.58
CA LYS A 113 6.34 -10.30 15.05
C LYS A 113 6.38 -11.16 16.32
N ILE A 114 7.23 -12.17 16.36
CA ILE A 114 7.36 -13.10 17.48
C ILE A 114 8.83 -13.28 17.85
N GLY A 115 9.14 -13.15 19.13
CA GLY A 115 10.45 -13.50 19.69
C GLY A 115 10.52 -15.01 19.99
N ILE A 116 11.63 -15.65 19.59
CA ILE A 116 11.83 -17.08 19.75
C ILE A 116 12.42 -17.37 21.13
N ILE A 117 11.63 -18.03 21.98
CA ILE A 117 12.06 -18.44 23.33
C ILE A 117 12.19 -19.96 23.48
N THR A 118 11.68 -20.73 22.51
CA THR A 118 11.59 -22.20 22.57
C THR A 118 11.98 -22.84 21.24
N GLU A 119 12.37 -24.11 21.31
CA GLU A 119 12.65 -24.98 20.15
C GLU A 119 11.42 -25.79 19.72
N ASN A 120 10.33 -25.73 20.51
CA ASN A 120 9.10 -26.45 20.23
C ASN A 120 8.36 -25.88 19.01
N THR A 121 7.47 -26.69 18.45
CA THR A 121 6.62 -26.27 17.32
C THR A 121 5.82 -25.02 17.66
N LEU A 122 5.96 -23.98 16.84
CA LEU A 122 5.27 -22.71 17.04
C LEU A 122 3.93 -22.69 16.30
N MET A 123 2.86 -22.29 16.98
CA MET A 123 1.58 -21.96 16.35
C MET A 123 1.44 -20.45 16.28
N VAL A 124 1.30 -19.92 15.07
CA VAL A 124 1.24 -18.47 14.82
C VAL A 124 -0.14 -18.11 14.31
N TYR A 125 -0.79 -17.13 14.94
CA TYR A 125 -2.10 -16.64 14.53
C TYR A 125 -1.95 -15.26 13.89
N MET A 126 -2.33 -15.14 12.61
CA MET A 126 -2.33 -13.86 11.89
C MET A 126 -3.75 -13.33 11.78
N GLN A 127 -3.94 -12.05 12.13
CA GLN A 127 -5.24 -11.39 12.00
C GLN A 127 -5.46 -10.95 10.56
N SER A 128 -6.61 -11.31 9.98
CA SER A 128 -6.97 -10.85 8.63
C SER A 128 -7.27 -9.35 8.70
N VAL A 129 -6.66 -8.60 7.79
CA VAL A 129 -6.89 -7.17 7.62
C VAL A 129 -7.60 -6.98 6.30
N ILE A 130 -8.79 -6.39 6.35
CA ILE A 130 -9.48 -5.93 5.15
C ILE A 130 -8.71 -4.69 4.70
N ASN A 131 -7.78 -4.86 3.76
CA ASN A 131 -7.29 -3.74 2.98
C ASN A 131 -8.45 -3.29 2.11
N LEU A 132 -9.27 -2.36 2.62
CA LEU A 132 -10.05 -1.51 1.75
C LEU A 132 -9.01 -0.80 0.89
N ASN A 133 -8.84 -1.24 -0.36
CA ASN A 133 -8.19 -0.40 -1.35
C ASN A 133 -8.96 0.91 -1.26
N GLN A 134 -8.31 1.95 -0.73
CA GLN A 134 -8.75 3.29 -0.95
C GLN A 134 -8.69 3.41 -2.47
N VAL A 135 -9.84 3.20 -3.11
CA VAL A 135 -10.05 3.73 -4.43
C VAL A 135 -9.87 5.21 -4.17
N ASP A 136 -8.71 5.71 -4.55
CA ASP A 136 -8.45 7.12 -4.58
C ASP A 136 -9.48 7.62 -5.59
N ILE A 137 -10.68 7.94 -5.11
CA ILE A 137 -11.65 8.71 -5.86
C ILE A 137 -11.03 10.11 -5.87
N LYS A 138 -9.95 10.27 -6.64
CA LYS A 138 -9.55 11.53 -7.21
C LYS A 138 -10.70 11.88 -8.13
N GLY A 139 -11.78 12.43 -7.54
CA GLY A 139 -13.09 12.68 -8.14
C GLY A 139 -13.06 12.47 -9.63
N VAL A 140 -13.15 11.20 -10.05
CA VAL A 140 -13.13 10.89 -11.47
C VAL A 140 -14.43 11.50 -11.90
N THR A 141 -14.34 12.65 -12.57
CA THR A 141 -15.54 13.38 -12.96
C THR A 141 -16.40 12.38 -13.71
N LYS A 142 -17.74 12.41 -13.55
CA LYS A 142 -18.65 11.51 -14.26
C LYS A 142 -18.25 11.35 -15.73
N LYS A 143 -17.78 12.45 -16.35
CA LYS A 143 -17.16 12.50 -17.68
C LYS A 143 -15.96 11.57 -17.90
N GLN A 144 -14.99 11.52 -16.99
CA GLN A 144 -13.81 10.64 -17.08
C GLN A 144 -14.20 9.16 -16.97
N GLU A 145 -15.10 8.81 -16.03
CA GLU A 145 -15.62 7.43 -15.89
C GLU A 145 -16.34 7.00 -17.17
N MET A 146 -17.20 7.88 -17.70
CA MET A 146 -17.87 7.66 -18.98
C MET A 146 -16.88 7.49 -20.14
N GLN A 147 -15.79 8.27 -20.17
CA GLN A 147 -14.74 8.15 -21.19
C GLN A 147 -13.94 6.85 -21.06
N GLU A 148 -13.69 6.35 -19.86
CA GLU A 148 -13.01 5.07 -19.62
C GLU A 148 -13.87 3.89 -20.07
N VAL A 149 -15.17 3.91 -19.75
CA VAL A 149 -16.11 2.89 -20.23
C VAL A 149 -16.20 2.92 -21.77
N MET A 150 -16.21 4.11 -22.39
CA MET A 150 -16.11 4.21 -23.86
C MET A 150 -14.81 3.61 -24.39
N LYS A 151 -13.66 3.93 -23.79
CA LYS A 151 -12.36 3.35 -24.21
C LYS A 151 -12.34 1.84 -24.08
N GLN A 152 -12.97 1.27 -23.04
CA GLN A 152 -13.10 -0.16 -22.87
C GLN A 152 -13.92 -0.78 -24.01
N TYR A 153 -15.06 -0.18 -24.39
CA TYR A 153 -15.82 -0.60 -25.57
C TYR A 153 -15.02 -0.47 -26.88
N ASN A 154 -14.17 0.55 -27.03
CA ASN A 154 -13.26 0.69 -28.17
C ASN A 154 -12.22 -0.44 -28.23
N SER A 155 -11.61 -0.76 -27.09
CA SER A 155 -10.56 -1.79 -27.00
C SER A 155 -11.08 -3.19 -27.30
N GLN A 156 -12.37 -3.42 -27.08
CA GLN A 156 -13.04 -4.71 -27.37
C GLN A 156 -13.46 -4.85 -28.84
N GLY A 157 -13.24 -3.84 -29.70
CA GLY A 157 -13.64 -3.89 -31.12
C GLY A 157 -15.12 -3.57 -31.38
N ILE A 158 -15.91 -3.33 -30.33
CA ILE A 158 -17.34 -3.03 -30.38
C ILE A 158 -17.60 -1.61 -30.87
N TYR A 159 -16.66 -0.69 -30.63
CA TYR A 159 -16.81 0.72 -30.95
C TYR A 159 -16.05 1.12 -32.21
N ASN A 160 -16.65 0.84 -33.35
CA ASN A 160 -16.39 1.60 -34.57
C ASN A 160 -17.69 2.20 -35.10
N ASN A 161 -18.24 3.17 -34.37
CA ASN A 161 -19.45 3.89 -34.77
C ASN A 161 -20.65 2.95 -35.06
N GLY A 162 -20.70 1.80 -34.38
CA GLY A 162 -21.69 0.75 -34.62
C GLY A 162 -21.52 -0.03 -35.93
N LYS A 163 -20.39 0.09 -36.63
CA LYS A 163 -20.02 -0.74 -37.79
C LYS A 163 -18.86 -1.62 -37.35
N ALA A 164 -19.07 -2.94 -37.34
CA ALA A 164 -17.98 -3.89 -37.13
C ALA A 164 -16.87 -3.58 -38.15
N THR A 165 -15.67 -3.30 -37.67
CA THR A 165 -14.53 -3.13 -38.56
C THR A 165 -14.19 -4.50 -39.11
N VAL A 166 -14.51 -4.69 -40.39
CA VAL A 166 -14.30 -5.96 -41.11
C VAL A 166 -12.84 -6.46 -41.00
N GLY A 167 -11.88 -5.59 -40.66
CA GLY A 167 -10.47 -5.93 -40.43
C GLY A 167 -10.09 -6.49 -39.05
N SER A 168 -10.94 -6.42 -38.01
CA SER A 168 -10.61 -6.98 -36.68
C SER A 168 -10.87 -8.50 -36.56
N VAL A 169 -11.52 -9.10 -37.55
CA VAL A 169 -11.82 -10.55 -37.60
C VAL A 169 -10.55 -11.39 -37.80
N VAL A 170 -9.49 -10.81 -38.39
CA VAL A 170 -8.27 -11.56 -38.74
C VAL A 170 -7.38 -11.84 -37.52
N SER A 171 -7.42 -11.02 -36.48
CA SER A 171 -6.53 -11.16 -35.30
C SER A 171 -7.18 -11.85 -34.10
N SER A 172 -8.50 -12.02 -34.06
CA SER A 172 -9.21 -12.72 -32.97
C SER A 172 -10.54 -13.32 -33.45
N PRO A 173 -10.53 -14.53 -34.03
CA PRO A 173 -11.70 -15.16 -34.63
C PRO A 173 -12.87 -15.37 -33.66
N LEU A 174 -12.58 -15.59 -32.36
CA LEU A 174 -13.60 -15.87 -31.34
C LEU A 174 -14.32 -14.60 -30.84
N ASN A 175 -13.60 -13.48 -30.69
CA ASN A 175 -14.19 -12.21 -30.25
C ASN A 175 -15.03 -11.58 -31.38
N GLY A 176 -14.56 -11.67 -32.64
CA GLY A 176 -15.30 -11.16 -33.80
C GLY A 176 -16.65 -11.86 -34.02
N LEU A 177 -16.76 -13.15 -33.69
CA LEU A 177 -18.02 -13.90 -33.82
C LEU A 177 -19.02 -13.55 -32.70
N TYR A 178 -18.53 -13.34 -31.47
CA TYR A 178 -19.34 -12.92 -30.32
C TYR A 178 -19.92 -11.50 -30.51
N ASP A 179 -19.15 -10.59 -31.11
CA ASP A 179 -19.60 -9.23 -31.44
C ASP A 179 -20.63 -9.18 -32.57
N LEU A 180 -20.57 -10.13 -33.51
CA LEU A 180 -21.52 -10.24 -34.63
C LEU A 180 -22.82 -10.95 -34.26
N LEU A 181 -22.78 -11.91 -33.32
CA LEU A 181 -23.94 -12.71 -32.90
C LEU A 181 -24.56 -12.25 -31.55
N GLY A 182 -23.86 -11.42 -30.77
CA GLY A 182 -24.28 -10.96 -29.45
C GLY A 182 -24.94 -9.58 -29.42
N GLY A 183 -25.66 -9.27 -28.31
CA GLY A 183 -26.31 -7.97 -28.08
C GLY A 183 -25.36 -6.80 -27.78
N GLY A 184 -24.04 -7.04 -27.70
CA GLY A 184 -23.00 -6.06 -27.33
C GLY A 184 -23.08 -4.72 -28.08
N PRO A 185 -23.17 -4.71 -29.43
CA PRO A 185 -23.30 -3.48 -30.20
C PRO A 185 -24.56 -2.66 -29.87
N LYS A 186 -25.66 -3.32 -29.50
CA LYS A 186 -26.91 -2.65 -29.09
C LYS A 186 -26.75 -1.98 -27.72
N HIS A 187 -26.09 -2.64 -26.78
CA HIS A 187 -25.80 -2.08 -25.46
C HIS A 187 -24.80 -0.92 -25.54
N ALA A 188 -23.74 -1.05 -26.34
CA ALA A 188 -22.77 0.02 -26.57
C ALA A 188 -23.43 1.27 -27.20
N ARG A 189 -24.31 1.10 -28.20
CA ARG A 189 -25.06 2.23 -28.79
C ARG A 189 -26.00 2.91 -27.78
N ARG A 190 -26.70 2.14 -26.93
CA ARG A 190 -27.54 2.73 -25.87
C ARG A 190 -26.68 3.49 -24.85
N PHE A 191 -25.57 2.90 -24.42
CA PHE A 191 -24.64 3.53 -23.49
C PHE A 191 -24.04 4.81 -24.08
N GLN A 192 -23.70 4.81 -25.37
CA GLN A 192 -23.25 6.01 -26.09
C GLN A 192 -24.29 7.12 -26.09
N ARG A 193 -25.54 6.82 -26.46
CA ARG A 193 -26.61 7.83 -26.45
C ARG A 193 -26.88 8.38 -25.05
N TYR A 194 -26.93 7.50 -24.06
CA TYR A 194 -27.09 7.88 -22.65
C TYR A 194 -25.92 8.78 -22.22
N SER A 195 -24.69 8.37 -22.52
CA SER A 195 -23.48 9.08 -22.13
C SER A 195 -23.40 10.48 -22.77
N SER A 196 -23.68 10.59 -24.07
CA SER A 196 -23.78 11.88 -24.75
C SER A 196 -24.84 12.77 -24.11
N SER A 197 -26.05 12.27 -23.88
CA SER A 197 -27.13 13.04 -23.23
C SER A 197 -26.76 13.50 -21.82
N GLU A 198 -26.06 12.67 -21.04
CA GLU A 198 -25.63 13.02 -19.69
C GLU A 198 -24.55 14.12 -19.69
N LEU A 199 -23.62 14.07 -20.65
CA LEU A 199 -22.62 15.13 -20.81
C LEU A 199 -23.26 16.46 -21.23
N GLU A 200 -24.21 16.41 -22.16
CA GLU A 200 -24.98 17.57 -22.60
C GLU A 200 -25.77 18.19 -21.43
N ASN A 201 -26.51 17.36 -20.67
CA ASN A 201 -27.23 17.81 -19.48
C ASN A 201 -26.32 18.41 -18.42
N ALA A 202 -25.15 17.79 -18.17
CA ALA A 202 -24.18 18.31 -17.21
C ALA A 202 -23.57 19.65 -17.65
N GLU A 203 -23.38 19.86 -18.96
CA GLU A 203 -22.91 21.14 -19.50
C GLU A 203 -23.98 22.23 -19.34
N VAL A 204 -25.26 21.88 -19.57
CA VAL A 204 -26.40 22.75 -19.29
C VAL A 204 -26.44 23.12 -17.80
N ASP A 205 -26.37 22.13 -16.91
CA ASP A 205 -26.42 22.35 -15.46
C ASP A 205 -25.26 23.22 -14.96
N LYS A 206 -24.09 23.10 -15.56
CA LYS A 206 -22.93 23.93 -15.21
C LYS A 206 -23.17 25.40 -15.54
N ARG A 207 -23.73 25.70 -16.71
CA ARG A 207 -23.95 27.09 -17.19
C ARG A 207 -25.25 27.70 -16.64
N PHE A 208 -26.28 26.88 -16.46
CA PHE A 208 -27.60 27.27 -15.96
C PHE A 208 -27.83 26.70 -14.55
N ASN A 209 -26.91 26.98 -13.62
CA ASN A 209 -27.04 26.53 -12.22
C ASN A 209 -27.82 27.53 -11.36
N LYS A 210 -28.34 27.04 -10.22
CA LYS A 210 -29.07 27.85 -9.22
C LYS A 210 -28.30 29.09 -8.75
N SER A 211 -26.97 29.04 -8.64
CA SER A 211 -26.17 30.19 -8.20
C SER A 211 -26.17 31.32 -9.23
N ILE A 212 -25.94 31.02 -10.51
CA ILE A 212 -25.97 32.00 -11.59
C ILE A 212 -27.38 32.56 -11.76
N VAL A 213 -28.37 31.67 -11.83
CA VAL A 213 -29.76 32.06 -12.01
C VAL A 213 -30.25 32.92 -10.85
N GLY A 214 -30.01 32.49 -9.61
CA GLY A 214 -30.41 33.23 -8.41
C GLY A 214 -29.75 34.61 -8.28
N LYS A 215 -28.49 34.75 -8.74
CA LYS A 215 -27.82 36.07 -8.79
C LYS A 215 -28.49 37.04 -9.77
N ILE A 216 -29.06 36.53 -10.86
CA ILE A 216 -29.67 37.35 -11.92
C ILE A 216 -31.13 37.66 -11.60
N THR A 217 -31.88 36.68 -11.10
CA THR A 217 -33.33 36.81 -10.87
C THR A 217 -33.67 37.26 -9.44
N GLY A 218 -32.77 37.05 -8.48
CA GLY A 218 -33.03 37.29 -7.06
C GLY A 218 -33.92 36.23 -6.39
N LEU A 219 -34.37 35.21 -7.13
CA LEU A 219 -35.16 34.10 -6.59
C LEU A 219 -34.37 33.29 -5.56
N LYS A 220 -35.07 32.75 -4.56
CA LYS A 220 -34.48 31.94 -3.49
C LYS A 220 -35.18 30.59 -3.37
N ASP A 221 -34.45 29.63 -2.80
CA ASP A 221 -34.95 28.34 -2.32
C ASP A 221 -35.88 27.58 -3.30
N GLU A 222 -37.14 27.42 -2.92
CA GLU A 222 -38.11 26.59 -3.64
C GLU A 222 -38.54 27.22 -4.98
N GLU A 223 -38.72 28.54 -5.02
CA GLU A 223 -39.08 29.26 -6.24
C GLU A 223 -37.94 29.21 -7.27
N LEU A 224 -36.70 29.36 -6.81
CA LEU A 224 -35.53 29.21 -7.66
C LEU A 224 -35.43 27.81 -8.26
N THR A 225 -35.74 26.78 -7.46
CA THR A 225 -35.72 25.39 -7.92
C THR A 225 -36.78 25.16 -9.00
N LYS A 226 -38.01 25.60 -8.75
CA LYS A 226 -39.13 25.49 -9.70
C LYS A 226 -38.85 26.24 -11.01
N PHE A 227 -38.28 27.44 -10.92
CA PHE A 227 -37.87 28.23 -12.07
C PHE A 227 -36.79 27.52 -12.90
N VAL A 228 -35.73 27.04 -12.24
CA VAL A 228 -34.63 26.35 -12.92
C VAL A 228 -35.10 25.08 -13.61
N GLU A 229 -35.99 24.31 -12.99
CA GLU A 229 -36.59 23.10 -13.59
C GLU A 229 -37.48 23.43 -14.79
N SER A 230 -38.27 24.51 -14.71
CA SER A 230 -39.27 24.84 -15.73
C SER A 230 -38.72 25.60 -16.93
N TYR A 231 -37.69 26.41 -16.73
CA TYR A 231 -37.10 27.30 -17.73
C TYR A 231 -35.68 26.87 -18.12
N LYS A 232 -35.34 25.60 -17.90
CA LYS A 232 -34.05 25.03 -18.32
C LYS A 232 -33.93 25.08 -19.85
N PRO A 233 -32.93 25.75 -20.42
CA PRO A 233 -32.71 25.75 -21.87
C PRO A 233 -32.20 24.40 -22.36
N SER A 234 -32.41 24.11 -23.64
CA SER A 234 -31.86 22.90 -24.27
C SER A 234 -30.36 23.04 -24.53
N TYR A 235 -29.65 21.92 -24.66
CA TYR A 235 -28.21 21.94 -24.95
C TYR A 235 -27.85 22.67 -26.26
N PRO A 236 -28.54 22.45 -27.39
CA PRO A 236 -28.26 23.18 -28.63
C PRO A 236 -28.37 24.71 -28.51
N ASP A 237 -29.38 25.18 -27.78
CA ASP A 237 -29.60 26.60 -27.55
C ASP A 237 -28.44 27.21 -26.77
N LEU A 238 -28.08 26.58 -25.64
CA LEU A 238 -26.97 27.02 -24.81
C LEU A 238 -25.63 26.99 -25.55
N LYS A 239 -25.38 25.98 -26.38
CA LYS A 239 -24.13 25.85 -27.14
C LYS A 239 -23.90 27.04 -28.10
N GLY A 240 -24.97 27.64 -28.63
CA GLY A 240 -24.90 28.82 -29.49
C GLY A 240 -24.78 30.14 -28.74
N TRP A 241 -25.04 30.16 -27.43
CA TRP A 241 -25.12 31.38 -26.63
C TRP A 241 -23.79 31.70 -25.93
N ASN A 242 -23.40 32.97 -26.03
CA ASN A 242 -22.38 33.53 -25.14
C ASN A 242 -23.00 33.88 -23.75
N ASP A 243 -22.19 34.40 -22.83
CA ASP A 243 -22.65 34.70 -21.47
C ASP A 243 -23.70 35.83 -21.43
N TYR A 244 -23.64 36.81 -22.34
CA TYR A 244 -24.63 37.88 -22.44
C TYR A 244 -25.98 37.35 -22.93
N ASP A 245 -25.97 36.49 -23.93
CA ASP A 245 -27.17 35.85 -24.47
C ASP A 245 -27.85 35.00 -23.39
N LEU A 246 -27.07 34.27 -22.59
CA LEU A 246 -27.55 33.51 -21.46
C LEU A 246 -28.19 34.40 -20.39
N ILE A 247 -27.56 35.53 -20.04
CA ILE A 247 -28.13 36.50 -19.08
C ILE A 247 -29.44 37.08 -19.62
N ASN A 248 -29.49 37.44 -20.90
CA ASN A 248 -30.69 37.96 -21.54
C ASN A 248 -31.82 36.92 -21.57
N TYR A 249 -31.50 35.66 -21.86
CA TYR A 249 -32.43 34.55 -21.76
C TYR A 249 -32.98 34.41 -20.33
N ILE A 250 -32.12 34.42 -19.31
CA ILE A 250 -32.56 34.32 -17.90
C ILE A 250 -33.51 35.46 -17.54
N LYS A 251 -33.20 36.71 -17.92
CA LYS A 251 -34.06 37.87 -17.66
C LYS A 251 -35.42 37.76 -18.36
N LYS A 252 -35.43 37.33 -19.63
CA LYS A 252 -36.65 37.14 -20.40
C LYS A 252 -37.51 36.01 -19.82
N SER A 253 -36.90 34.88 -19.49
CA SER A 253 -37.56 33.74 -18.86
C SER A 253 -38.10 34.08 -17.48
N PHE A 254 -37.37 34.91 -16.72
CA PHE A 254 -37.82 35.37 -15.40
C PHE A 254 -39.05 36.27 -15.51
N LYS A 255 -39.07 37.18 -16.47
CA LYS A 255 -40.25 38.00 -16.76
C LYS A 255 -41.45 37.13 -17.14
N ASP A 256 -41.25 36.15 -18.02
CA ASP A 256 -42.29 35.17 -18.39
C ASP A 256 -42.79 34.37 -17.17
N TYR A 257 -41.89 33.98 -16.26
CA TYR A 257 -42.26 33.32 -15.00
C TYR A 257 -43.09 34.21 -14.07
N GLN A 258 -42.80 35.51 -14.00
CA GLN A 258 -43.59 36.46 -13.22
C GLN A 258 -44.97 36.72 -13.82
N ASP A 259 -45.06 36.78 -15.16
CA ASP A 259 -46.29 37.09 -15.88
C ASP A 259 -47.23 35.86 -15.99
N ASN A 260 -46.67 34.67 -16.21
CA ASN A 260 -47.43 33.45 -16.55
C ASN A 260 -47.23 32.28 -15.55
N GLY A 261 -46.33 32.41 -14.58
CA GLY A 261 -46.00 31.33 -13.63
C GLY A 261 -45.19 30.20 -14.27
N LEU A 262 -45.42 28.96 -13.81
CA LEU A 262 -44.74 27.78 -14.33
C LEU A 262 -45.14 27.52 -15.79
N ARG A 263 -44.16 27.17 -16.63
CA ARG A 263 -44.41 26.83 -18.04
C ARG A 263 -45.46 25.72 -18.14
N PRO A 264 -46.51 25.87 -18.99
CA PRO A 264 -47.48 24.80 -19.24
C PRO A 264 -46.76 23.61 -19.88
N GLY A 265 -46.59 22.53 -19.12
CA GLY A 265 -45.88 21.32 -19.59
C GLY A 265 -45.21 20.48 -18.48
N LEU A 266 -45.13 20.97 -17.24
CA LEU A 266 -44.53 20.25 -16.11
C LEU A 266 -45.47 20.10 -14.90
N GLN A 267 -46.79 20.01 -15.14
CA GLN A 267 -47.67 19.38 -14.15
C GLN A 267 -47.20 17.93 -14.03
N LYS A 268 -46.54 17.61 -12.92
CA LYS A 268 -45.94 16.31 -12.63
C LYS A 268 -46.98 15.21 -12.90
N LEU A 269 -46.63 14.25 -13.77
CA LEU A 269 -47.25 12.94 -13.76
C LEU A 269 -47.02 12.36 -12.35
N ASN A 270 -48.09 12.30 -11.57
CA ASN A 270 -48.15 11.66 -10.27
C ASN A 270 -48.22 10.14 -10.45
#